data_AF-A0A496UJK4-F1
#
_entry.id   AF-A0A496UJK4-F1
#
_cell.length_a   1.000
_cell.length_b   1.000
_cell.length_c   1.000
_cell.angle_alpha   90.00
_cell.angle_beta   90.00
_cell.angle_gamma   90.00
#
_symmetry.space_group_name_H-M   'P 1'
#
loop_
_entity.id
_entity.type
_entity.pdbx_description
1 polymer ?
#
loop_
_entity_poly.entity_id
_entity_poly.type
_entity_poly.pdbx_seq_one_letter_code
_entity_poly.pdbx_strand_id
1 'polypeptide(L)'
;MKTTVFVLLILCGALFADWIDFGFNTLDHATVTVIESTPSGMVIDVMIPGIGLTETTEDGLDFTILNVPGMTISALEPGYPQLPKVSFLAALPENPSVTFTVESMKTVEIGQITPYPMQPIPYDNDDLPPFTYVPS
;
A
#
# COMPACT_ATOMS: atom_id res chain seq x y z
N MET A 1 43.32 -8.93 -3.21
CA MET A 1 42.68 -8.27 -2.04
C MET A 1 41.76 -7.11 -2.43
N LYS A 2 42.14 -6.18 -3.32
CA LYS A 2 41.24 -5.08 -3.75
C LYS A 2 40.03 -5.54 -4.57
N THR A 3 40.19 -6.55 -5.43
CA THR A 3 39.10 -7.11 -6.26
C THR A 3 38.08 -7.92 -5.45
N THR A 4 38.52 -8.58 -4.38
CA THR A 4 37.65 -9.39 -3.51
C THR A 4 36.68 -8.53 -2.70
N VAL A 5 37.11 -7.33 -2.29
CA VAL A 5 36.27 -6.36 -1.56
C VAL A 5 35.18 -5.78 -2.46
N PHE A 6 35.48 -5.56 -3.75
CA PHE A 6 34.51 -5.02 -4.71
C PHE A 6 33.37 -6.00 -5.02
N VAL A 7 33.65 -7.31 -5.06
CA VAL A 7 32.64 -8.36 -5.26
C VAL A 7 31.76 -8.54 -4.01
N LEU A 8 32.33 -8.40 -2.81
CA LEU A 8 31.57 -8.49 -1.55
C LEU A 8 30.60 -7.32 -1.35
N LEU A 9 30.95 -6.12 -1.85
CA LEU A 9 30.13 -4.92 -1.74
C LEU A 9 28.91 -4.92 -2.68
N ILE A 10 29.02 -5.59 -3.83
CA ILE A 10 27.90 -5.76 -4.78
C ILE A 10 26.87 -6.79 -4.26
N LEU A 11 27.31 -7.74 -3.43
CA LEU A 11 26.44 -8.81 -2.91
C LEU A 11 25.53 -8.37 -1.75
N CYS A 12 25.85 -7.27 -1.07
CA CYS A 12 25.03 -6.72 0.03
C CYS A 12 23.84 -5.85 -0.44
N GLY A 13 23.65 -5.64 -1.74
CA GLY A 13 22.67 -4.69 -2.29
C GLY A 13 21.27 -5.26 -2.60
N ALA A 14 21.03 -6.56 -2.40
CA ALA A 14 19.72 -7.16 -2.66
C ALA A 14 18.83 -7.07 -1.41
N LEU A 15 18.27 -5.89 -1.15
CA LEU A 15 17.06 -5.80 -0.34
C LEU A 15 15.94 -6.45 -1.16
N PHE A 16 15.46 -7.62 -0.72
CA PHE A 16 14.43 -8.40 -1.40
C PHE A 16 13.08 -7.69 -1.27
N ALA A 17 12.79 -6.78 -2.19
CA ALA A 17 11.43 -6.37 -2.47
C ALA A 17 10.85 -7.39 -3.46
N ASP A 18 9.88 -8.19 -3.02
CA ASP A 18 9.16 -9.11 -3.90
C ASP A 18 7.97 -8.40 -4.54
N TRP A 19 7.72 -8.63 -5.81
CA TRP A 19 6.59 -8.04 -6.53
C TRP A 19 5.62 -9.14 -6.95
N ILE A 20 4.39 -9.05 -6.44
CA ILE A 20 3.30 -9.93 -6.85
C ILE A 20 2.48 -9.22 -7.92
N ASP A 21 2.59 -9.69 -9.16
CA ASP A 21 1.79 -9.22 -10.30
C ASP A 21 0.39 -9.84 -10.27
N PHE A 22 -0.64 -9.01 -10.45
CA PHE A 22 -2.04 -9.45 -10.51
C PHE A 22 -2.54 -9.73 -11.94
N GLY A 23 -1.63 -9.73 -12.91
CA GLY A 23 -1.83 -10.07 -14.32
C GLY A 23 -1.95 -8.86 -15.25
N PHE A 24 -1.42 -7.70 -14.86
CA PHE A 24 -1.54 -6.44 -15.60
C PHE A 24 -0.17 -5.95 -16.11
N ASN A 25 0.31 -6.57 -17.20
CA ASN A 25 1.67 -6.38 -17.73
C ASN A 25 2.00 -4.95 -18.26
N THR A 26 1.04 -4.03 -18.30
CA THR A 26 1.21 -2.71 -18.93
C THR A 26 1.11 -1.53 -17.96
N LEU A 27 0.81 -1.79 -16.69
CA LEU A 27 0.63 -0.75 -15.68
C LEU A 27 1.60 -0.99 -14.52
N ASP A 28 2.34 0.05 -14.15
CA ASP A 28 3.27 0.03 -13.02
C ASP A 28 2.71 0.75 -11.78
N HIS A 29 1.50 1.31 -11.86
CA HIS A 29 0.83 2.02 -10.77
C HIS A 29 -0.68 1.74 -10.75
N ALA A 30 -1.31 1.96 -9.59
CA ALA A 30 -2.76 1.88 -9.48
C ALA A 30 -3.43 2.99 -10.30
N THR A 31 -4.48 2.65 -11.04
CA THR A 31 -5.22 3.61 -11.87
C THR A 31 -6.66 3.68 -11.43
N VAL A 32 -7.20 4.90 -11.41
CA VAL A 32 -8.62 5.16 -11.21
C VAL A 32 -9.16 5.82 -12.46
N THR A 33 -10.13 5.20 -13.10
CA THR A 33 -10.74 5.72 -14.34
C THR A 33 -12.23 5.87 -14.19
N VAL A 34 -12.79 6.99 -14.67
CA VAL A 34 -14.23 7.19 -14.70
C VAL A 34 -14.76 6.58 -15.99
N ILE A 35 -15.52 5.50 -15.88
CA ILE A 35 -16.08 4.80 -17.05
C ILE A 35 -17.43 5.39 -17.46
N GLU A 36 -18.18 5.95 -16.49
CA GLU A 36 -19.44 6.63 -16.73
C GLU A 36 -19.64 7.77 -15.73
N SER A 37 -20.17 8.89 -16.19
CA SER A 37 -20.51 10.04 -15.35
C SER A 37 -21.80 10.68 -15.86
N THR A 38 -22.87 10.56 -15.09
CA THR A 38 -24.20 11.08 -15.39
C THR A 38 -24.69 11.94 -14.23
N PRO A 39 -25.77 12.74 -14.41
CA PRO A 39 -26.38 13.47 -13.30
C PRO A 39 -26.88 12.59 -12.16
N SER A 40 -27.15 11.30 -12.42
CA SER A 40 -27.64 10.33 -11.44
C SER A 40 -26.55 9.52 -10.74
N GLY A 41 -25.32 9.53 -11.25
CA GLY A 41 -24.25 8.72 -10.67
C GLY A 41 -22.97 8.69 -11.49
N MET A 42 -21.95 8.10 -10.89
CA MET A 42 -20.63 7.90 -11.49
C MET A 42 -20.23 6.45 -11.30
N VAL A 43 -19.70 5.83 -12.36
CA VAL A 43 -19.08 4.52 -12.28
C VAL A 43 -17.59 4.69 -12.47
N ILE A 44 -16.83 4.10 -11.55
CA ILE A 44 -15.38 4.23 -11.47
C ILE A 44 -14.79 2.84 -11.53
N ASP A 45 -13.82 2.65 -12.41
CA ASP A 45 -12.98 1.46 -12.45
C ASP A 45 -11.66 1.72 -11.72
N VAL A 46 -11.34 0.84 -10.78
CA VAL A 46 -10.13 0.90 -9.96
C VAL A 46 -9.28 -0.33 -10.27
N MET A 47 -8.09 -0.10 -10.82
CA MET A 47 -7.17 -1.16 -11.20
C MET A 47 -5.91 -1.10 -10.37
N ILE A 48 -5.54 -2.23 -9.79
CA ILE A 48 -4.31 -2.42 -9.00
C ILE A 48 -3.45 -3.42 -9.78
N PRO A 49 -2.28 -3.04 -10.31
CA PRO A 49 -1.50 -3.92 -11.18
C PRO A 49 -0.78 -5.04 -10.42
N GLY A 50 -0.47 -4.81 -9.15
CA GLY A 50 0.24 -5.73 -8.28
C GLY A 50 0.56 -5.07 -6.95
N ILE A 51 1.34 -5.76 -6.13
CA ILE A 51 1.76 -5.30 -4.80
C ILE A 51 3.22 -5.66 -4.56
N GLY A 52 3.97 -4.69 -4.05
CA GLY A 52 5.32 -4.87 -3.55
C GLY A 52 5.30 -5.29 -2.09
N LEU A 53 6.11 -6.28 -1.75
CA LEU A 53 6.31 -6.81 -0.42
C LEU A 53 7.77 -6.57 -0.01
N THR A 54 7.97 -5.88 1.10
CA THR A 54 9.29 -5.71 1.71
C THR A 54 9.27 -6.25 3.13
N GLU A 55 10.10 -7.24 3.41
CA GLU A 55 10.25 -7.79 4.76
C GLU A 55 11.05 -6.85 5.66
N THR A 56 10.63 -6.73 6.92
CA THR A 56 11.34 -5.97 7.95
C THR A 56 11.15 -6.62 9.32
N THR A 57 12.10 -6.43 10.22
CA THR A 57 12.03 -6.97 11.59
C THR A 57 12.09 -5.81 12.58
N GLU A 58 11.12 -5.74 13.50
CA GLU A 58 11.07 -4.76 14.59
C GLU A 58 10.85 -5.49 15.91
N ASP A 59 11.64 -5.18 16.94
CA ASP A 59 11.56 -5.82 18.26
C ASP A 59 11.54 -7.37 18.23
N GLY A 60 12.18 -7.97 17.23
CA GLY A 60 12.26 -9.42 17.04
C GLY A 60 11.01 -10.06 16.41
N LEU A 61 10.09 -9.24 15.90
CA LEU A 61 8.92 -9.67 15.12
C LEU A 61 9.12 -9.33 13.64
N ASP A 62 8.77 -10.29 12.78
CA ASP A 62 8.83 -10.11 11.33
C ASP A 62 7.53 -9.52 10.80
N PHE A 63 7.67 -8.50 9.97
CA PHE A 63 6.58 -7.76 9.34
C PHE A 63 6.80 -7.64 7.83
N THR A 64 5.71 -7.41 7.11
CA THR A 64 5.71 -7.14 5.68
C THR A 64 5.18 -5.73 5.41
N ILE A 65 6.00 -4.89 4.79
CA ILE A 65 5.56 -3.60 4.26
C ILE A 65 4.92 -3.85 2.89
N LEU A 66 3.65 -3.47 2.79
CA LEU A 66 2.86 -3.54 1.57
C LEU A 66 2.94 -2.20 0.83
N ASN A 67 3.34 -2.20 -0.44
CA ASN A 67 3.45 -1.00 -1.25
C ASN A 67 2.83 -1.18 -2.64
N VAL A 68 2.07 -0.18 -3.10
CA VAL A 68 1.60 -0.10 -4.48
C VAL A 68 1.93 1.30 -5.00
N PRO A 69 2.64 1.43 -6.14
CA PRO A 69 2.97 2.74 -6.68
C PRO A 69 1.72 3.58 -6.96
N GLY A 70 1.76 4.85 -6.54
CA GLY A 70 0.66 5.80 -6.67
C GLY A 70 -0.42 5.71 -5.57
N MET A 71 -0.26 4.83 -4.58
CA MET A 71 -1.17 4.71 -3.44
C MET A 71 -0.55 5.30 -2.17
N THR A 72 -1.40 5.79 -1.27
CA THR A 72 -1.01 6.34 0.03
C THR A 72 -1.19 5.27 1.10
N ILE A 73 -0.20 5.07 1.96
CA ILE A 73 -0.33 4.16 3.10
C ILE A 73 -1.35 4.71 4.11
N SER A 74 -2.24 3.85 4.60
CA SER A 74 -3.28 4.22 5.55
C SER A 74 -3.53 3.07 6.52
N ALA A 75 -3.91 3.40 7.75
CA ALA A 75 -4.49 2.48 8.71
C ALA A 75 -5.68 3.16 9.39
N LEU A 76 -6.43 2.40 10.20
CA LEU A 76 -7.53 2.95 10.99
C LEU A 76 -7.00 3.86 12.11
N GLU A 77 -6.01 3.37 12.85
CA GLU A 77 -5.33 4.04 13.96
C GLU A 77 -3.86 3.61 14.00
N PRO A 78 -2.98 4.33 14.73
CA PRO A 78 -1.62 3.86 14.97
C PRO A 78 -1.60 2.46 15.61
N GLY A 79 -0.67 1.62 15.19
CA GLY A 79 -0.55 0.22 15.60
C GLY A 79 -1.32 -0.79 14.75
N TYR A 80 -2.31 -0.35 13.97
CA TYR A 80 -3.05 -1.23 13.06
C TYR A 80 -2.25 -1.52 11.79
N PRO A 81 -2.56 -2.63 11.07
CA PRO A 81 -1.98 -2.93 9.77
C PRO A 81 -1.98 -1.74 8.82
N GLN A 82 -0.81 -1.36 8.32
CA GLN A 82 -0.69 -0.34 7.30
C GLN A 82 -0.98 -0.94 5.93
N LEU A 83 -1.96 -0.39 5.22
CA LEU A 83 -2.40 -0.88 3.91
C LEU A 83 -2.33 0.26 2.87
N PRO A 84 -1.90 -0.02 1.63
CA PRO A 84 -2.01 0.92 0.53
C PRO A 84 -3.48 1.29 0.26
N LYS A 85 -3.75 2.59 0.13
CA LYS A 85 -5.07 3.15 -0.18
C LYS A 85 -4.98 4.07 -1.39
N VAL A 86 -5.89 3.89 -2.33
CA VAL A 86 -6.12 4.84 -3.43
C VAL A 86 -7.30 5.74 -3.07
N SER A 87 -7.26 7.00 -3.49
CA SER A 87 -8.33 7.96 -3.23
C SER A 87 -8.64 8.74 -4.50
N PHE A 88 -9.91 9.02 -4.71
CA PHE A 88 -10.43 9.75 -5.86
C PHE A 88 -11.35 10.87 -5.38
N LEU A 89 -11.16 12.06 -5.93
CA LEU A 89 -12.00 13.21 -5.62
C LEU A 89 -13.09 13.33 -6.69
N ALA A 90 -14.35 13.26 -6.24
CA ALA A 90 -15.53 13.40 -7.09
C ALA A 90 -16.26 14.71 -6.75
N ALA A 91 -16.68 15.45 -7.78
CA ALA A 91 -17.61 16.56 -7.60
C ALA A 91 -19.02 16.01 -7.34
N LEU A 92 -19.69 16.54 -6.32
CA LEU A 92 -21.04 16.15 -5.93
C LEU A 92 -22.02 17.32 -6.18
N PRO A 93 -23.32 17.03 -6.44
CA PRO A 93 -24.35 18.06 -6.50
C PRO A 93 -24.57 18.72 -5.12
N GLU A 94 -25.25 19.87 -5.10
CA GLU A 94 -25.44 20.71 -3.90
C GLU A 94 -26.12 20.00 -2.70
N ASN A 95 -27.01 19.03 -2.97
CA ASN A 95 -27.68 18.21 -1.96
C ASN A 95 -27.48 16.72 -2.27
N PRO A 96 -26.31 16.15 -2.01
CA PRO A 96 -26.01 14.80 -2.45
C PRO A 96 -26.53 13.78 -1.43
N SER A 97 -27.23 12.75 -1.92
CA SER A 97 -27.45 11.51 -1.18
C SER A 97 -26.53 10.45 -1.77
N VAL A 98 -25.30 10.37 -1.26
CA VAL A 98 -24.27 9.47 -1.81
C VAL A 98 -24.43 8.08 -1.23
N THR A 99 -24.53 7.11 -2.12
CA THR A 99 -24.33 5.69 -1.80
C THR A 99 -23.29 5.14 -2.76
N PHE A 100 -22.54 4.12 -2.32
CA PHE A 100 -21.60 3.42 -3.17
C PHE A 100 -21.90 1.93 -3.10
N THR A 101 -21.70 1.25 -4.22
CA THR A 101 -21.86 -0.20 -4.34
C THR A 101 -20.68 -0.73 -5.14
N VAL A 102 -20.14 -1.88 -4.74
CA VAL A 102 -19.14 -2.58 -5.53
C VAL A 102 -19.87 -3.46 -6.54
N GLU A 103 -19.82 -3.07 -7.82
CA GLU A 103 -20.50 -3.82 -8.89
C GLU A 103 -19.74 -5.09 -9.26
N SER A 104 -18.42 -5.02 -9.29
CA SER A 104 -17.55 -6.15 -9.59
C SER A 104 -16.24 -6.04 -8.81
N MET A 105 -15.70 -7.18 -8.42
CA MET A 105 -14.42 -7.27 -7.73
C MET A 105 -13.71 -8.55 -8.14
N LYS A 106 -12.42 -8.42 -8.44
CA LYS A 106 -11.49 -9.54 -8.60
C LYS A 106 -10.46 -9.46 -7.48
N THR A 107 -10.23 -10.57 -6.80
CA THR A 107 -9.27 -10.65 -5.69
C THR A 107 -8.12 -11.59 -6.03
N VAL A 108 -6.98 -11.35 -5.39
CA VAL A 108 -5.80 -12.22 -5.41
C VAL A 108 -5.39 -12.48 -3.96
N GLU A 109 -5.13 -13.73 -3.62
CA GLU A 109 -4.65 -14.12 -2.30
C GLU A 109 -3.11 -14.11 -2.29
N ILE A 110 -2.52 -13.38 -1.32
CA ILE A 110 -1.06 -13.19 -1.19
C ILE A 110 -0.44 -14.03 -0.06
N GLY A 111 -1.18 -15.03 0.43
CA GLY A 111 -0.73 -15.91 1.52
C GLY A 111 -0.91 -15.32 2.92
N GLN A 112 -0.22 -15.91 3.89
CA GLN A 112 -0.21 -15.44 5.29
C GLN A 112 0.92 -14.43 5.46
N ILE A 113 0.58 -13.21 5.84
CA ILE A 113 1.52 -12.12 6.11
C ILE A 113 1.13 -11.40 7.40
N THR A 114 2.11 -10.77 8.04
CA THR A 114 1.89 -9.84 9.15
C THR A 114 2.20 -8.43 8.64
N PRO A 115 1.20 -7.62 8.23
CA PRO A 115 1.48 -6.29 7.72
C PRO A 115 2.14 -5.41 8.77
N TYR A 116 3.10 -4.60 8.34
CA TYR A 116 3.75 -3.63 9.23
C TYR A 116 2.72 -2.67 9.84
N PRO A 117 2.80 -2.37 11.15
CA PRO A 117 1.85 -1.49 11.80
C PRO A 117 2.11 -0.01 11.47
N MET A 118 1.05 0.76 11.25
CA MET A 118 1.16 2.21 11.05
C MET A 118 1.72 2.85 12.32
N GLN A 119 2.85 3.54 12.23
CA GLN A 119 3.44 4.22 13.38
C GLN A 119 2.78 5.59 13.63
N PRO A 120 2.73 6.06 14.89
CA PRO A 120 2.25 7.39 15.19
C PRO A 120 3.09 8.46 14.47
N ILE A 121 2.44 9.53 14.01
CA ILE A 121 3.13 10.66 13.38
C ILE A 121 3.93 11.39 14.47
N PRO A 122 5.25 11.58 14.31
CA PRO A 122 6.04 12.34 15.27
C PRO A 122 5.64 13.82 15.24
N TYR A 123 5.66 14.48 16.39
CA TYR A 123 5.57 15.93 16.46
C TYR A 123 6.94 16.54 16.11
N ASP A 124 6.94 17.70 15.44
CA ASP A 124 8.17 18.34 14.91
C ASP A 124 9.30 18.58 15.94
N ASN A 125 9.00 18.57 17.24
CA ASN A 125 9.98 18.87 18.31
C ASN A 125 10.06 17.81 19.42
N ASP A 126 9.41 16.64 19.26
CA ASP A 126 9.44 15.56 20.27
C ASP A 126 10.33 14.39 19.82
N ASP A 127 10.74 13.58 20.80
CA ASP A 127 11.36 12.28 20.53
C ASP A 127 10.41 11.39 19.71
N LEU A 128 10.98 10.47 18.92
CA LEU A 128 10.18 9.51 18.16
C LEU A 128 9.25 8.74 19.11
N PRO A 129 7.95 8.63 18.80
CA PRO A 129 7.02 7.86 19.61
C PRO A 129 7.48 6.40 19.66
N PRO A 130 7.16 5.68 20.75
CA PRO A 130 7.51 4.27 20.86
C PRO A 130 6.86 3.47 19.73
N PHE A 131 7.54 2.41 19.31
CA PHE A 131 6.99 1.47 18.33
C PHE A 131 5.64 0.95 18.83
N THR A 132 4.62 1.09 18.00
CA THR A 132 3.24 0.74 18.33
C THR A 132 2.76 -0.38 17.42
N TYR A 133 2.28 -1.48 18.00
CA TYR A 133 1.71 -2.62 17.29
C TYR A 133 0.46 -3.14 18.03
N VAL A 134 -0.66 -3.21 17.32
CA VAL A 134 -1.91 -3.84 17.79
C VAL A 134 -2.07 -5.15 17.03
N PRO A 135 -1.89 -6.30 17.69
CA PRO A 135 -2.13 -7.60 17.06
C PRO A 135 -3.58 -7.72 16.61
N SER A 136 -3.78 -8.12 15.35
CA SER A 136 -5.10 -8.42 14.75
C SER A 136 -5.60 -9.81 15.11
#